data_AF-A0A2V1BWN1-F1
#
_entry.id   AF-A0A2V1BWN1-F1
#
_cell.length_a   1.000
_cell.length_b   1.000
_cell.length_c   1.000
_cell.angle_alpha   90.00
_cell.angle_beta   90.00
_cell.angle_gamma   90.00
#
_symmetry.space_group_name_H-M   'P 1'
#
loop_
_entity.id
_entity.type
_entity.pdbx_description
1 polymer ?
#
loop_
_entity_poly.entity_id
_entity_poly.type
_entity_poly.pdbx_seq_one_letter_code
_entity_poly.pdbx_strand_id
1 'polypeptide(L)'
;MTTLALNSMTQPCGKFPLICVLDIVFFLSRWAHAWIYSKRNFRQAFFYVIAERFSDSSPAEGIQALGQSIGMRWLLFILGPLPQAIRLAGFQAVFWSKLFGFSFVIPWLVMEGLILVAGRFDIPRNTETTNESRDPYDLQTSFRRQGEVDLIVWISLGLSLGLVLGYAEMVFIAKLMMVLNPFFQIIVMSLSCVFAVIVMVVLLGLLFWGLYTFFSRHLWLGTNLLLTARDEYSNILDVQVTALTMLIFCMVNFCLCVYGYGWYYDPTGTLNPGWTGVFG
;
A
#
# COMPACT_ATOMS: atom_id res chain seq x y z
N MET A 1 15.57 5.86 24.28
CA MET A 1 14.14 5.47 24.18
C MET A 1 13.30 6.50 23.43
N THR A 2 13.41 7.80 23.72
CA THR A 2 12.65 8.87 23.04
C THR A 2 12.90 8.95 21.52
N THR A 3 14.14 8.74 21.07
CA THR A 3 14.49 8.69 19.64
C THR A 3 13.86 7.50 18.89
N LEU A 4 13.64 6.37 19.58
CA LEU A 4 13.03 5.17 18.98
C LEU A 4 11.51 5.34 18.86
N ALA A 5 10.88 5.99 19.84
CA ALA A 5 9.47 6.35 19.79
C ALA A 5 9.19 7.37 18.68
N LEU A 6 10.05 8.39 18.53
CA LEU A 6 9.93 9.38 17.45
C LEU A 6 10.12 8.72 16.07
N ASN A 7 11.15 7.89 15.91
CA ASN A 7 11.39 7.17 14.66
C ASN A 7 10.30 6.15 14.31
N SER A 8 9.60 5.58 15.30
CA SER A 8 8.45 4.71 15.06
C SER A 8 7.21 5.46 14.54
N MET A 9 7.05 6.73 14.94
CA MET A 9 6.01 7.61 14.40
C MET A 9 6.40 8.21 13.05
N THR A 10 7.70 8.37 12.80
CA THR A 10 8.26 8.89 11.54
C THR A 10 8.90 7.80 10.69
N GLN A 11 8.34 6.59 10.68
CA GLN A 11 8.70 5.61 9.64
C GLN A 11 8.63 6.31 8.26
N PRO A 12 9.46 5.91 7.29
CA PRO A 12 9.69 6.66 6.03
C PRO A 12 8.42 7.03 5.25
N CYS A 13 7.30 6.40 5.58
CA CYS A 13 5.94 6.69 5.13
C CYS A 13 5.45 8.13 5.43
N GLY A 14 6.01 8.84 6.42
CA GLY A 14 5.48 10.11 6.92
C GLY A 14 5.38 11.27 5.91
N LYS A 15 6.02 11.17 4.73
CA LYS A 15 5.99 12.22 3.70
C LYS A 15 4.96 11.97 2.60
N PHE A 16 4.49 10.74 2.41
CA PHE A 16 3.64 10.39 1.27
C PHE A 16 2.47 9.49 1.73
N PRO A 17 1.22 9.99 1.67
CA PRO A 17 0.05 9.27 2.16
C PRO A 17 -0.16 7.91 1.46
N LEU A 18 0.18 7.83 0.18
CA LEU A 18 0.11 6.59 -0.60
C LEU A 18 1.04 5.50 -0.06
N ILE A 19 2.25 5.87 0.38
CA ILE A 19 3.22 4.91 0.91
C ILE A 19 2.67 4.29 2.20
N CYS A 20 2.00 5.07 3.06
CA CYS A 20 1.33 4.54 4.25
C CYS A 20 0.25 3.51 3.92
N VAL A 21 -0.55 3.77 2.88
CA VAL A 21 -1.62 2.85 2.45
C VAL A 21 -1.05 1.58 1.83
N LEU A 22 -0.06 1.72 0.95
CA LEU A 22 0.60 0.55 0.36
C LEU A 22 1.28 -0.31 1.42
N ASP A 23 1.92 0.33 2.40
CA ASP A 23 2.58 -0.36 3.50
C ASP A 23 1.59 -1.17 4.35
N ILE A 24 0.41 -0.62 4.67
CA ILE A 24 -0.59 -1.39 5.43
C ILE A 24 -1.21 -2.50 4.59
N VAL A 25 -1.45 -2.27 3.30
CA VAL A 25 -1.98 -3.29 2.38
C VAL A 25 -0.99 -4.43 2.25
N PHE A 26 0.30 -4.13 2.10
CA PHE A 26 1.37 -5.12 2.04
C PHE A 26 1.51 -5.90 3.34
N PHE A 27 1.43 -5.21 4.48
CA PHE A 27 1.43 -5.85 5.78
C PHE A 27 0.25 -6.82 5.94
N LEU A 28 -0.97 -6.37 5.62
CA LEU A 28 -2.19 -7.17 5.74
C LEU A 28 -2.20 -8.35 4.75
N SER A 29 -1.70 -8.16 3.53
CA SER A 29 -1.62 -9.23 2.53
C SER A 29 -0.64 -10.32 2.96
N ARG A 30 0.55 -9.94 3.45
CA ARG A 30 1.53 -10.89 4.01
C ARG A 30 0.96 -11.64 5.21
N TRP A 31 0.24 -10.94 6.07
CA TRP A 31 -0.39 -11.54 7.22
C TRP A 31 -1.50 -12.53 6.84
N ALA A 32 -2.39 -12.15 5.92
CA ALA A 32 -3.41 -13.03 5.39
C ALA A 32 -2.79 -14.26 4.70
N HIS A 33 -1.71 -14.06 3.94
CA HIS A 33 -0.96 -15.15 3.32
C HIS A 33 -0.40 -16.13 4.36
N ALA A 34 0.30 -15.61 5.38
CA ALA A 34 0.86 -16.42 6.46
C ALA A 34 -0.23 -17.16 7.26
N TRP A 35 -1.42 -16.57 7.40
CA TRP A 35 -2.54 -17.21 8.08
C TRP A 35 -3.18 -18.32 7.24
N ILE A 36 -3.49 -18.05 5.98
CA ILE A 36 -4.23 -18.96 5.10
C ILE A 36 -3.34 -20.11 4.61
N TYR A 37 -2.15 -19.80 4.10
CA TYR A 37 -1.31 -20.77 3.39
C TYR A 37 -0.34 -21.49 4.29
N SER A 38 0.25 -20.83 5.29
CA SER A 38 1.20 -21.47 6.20
C SER A 38 0.52 -22.30 7.29
N LYS A 39 -0.82 -22.40 7.29
CA LYS A 39 -1.65 -23.08 8.32
C LYS A 39 -1.29 -22.66 9.75
N ARG A 40 -0.75 -21.45 9.92
CA ARG A 40 -0.40 -20.91 11.22
C ARG A 40 -1.65 -20.40 11.90
N ASN A 41 -1.71 -20.50 13.22
CA ASN A 41 -2.74 -19.81 13.97
C ASN A 41 -2.68 -18.31 13.65
N PHE A 42 -3.83 -17.65 13.55
CA PHE A 42 -3.96 -16.20 13.29
C PHE A 42 -2.93 -15.36 14.05
N ARG A 43 -2.70 -15.71 15.32
CA ARG A 43 -1.72 -15.09 16.22
C ARG A 43 -0.26 -15.30 15.81
N GLN A 44 0.09 -16.52 15.40
CA GLN A 44 1.46 -16.86 14.98
C GLN A 44 1.80 -16.25 13.62
N ALA A 45 0.84 -16.27 12.68
CA ALA A 45 0.97 -15.58 11.40
C ALA A 45 1.21 -14.08 11.62
N PHE A 46 0.48 -13.50 12.57
CA PHE A 46 0.60 -12.10 12.91
C PHE A 46 1.95 -11.74 13.56
N PHE A 47 2.37 -12.49 14.59
CA PHE A 47 3.67 -12.31 15.22
C PHE A 47 4.81 -12.46 14.22
N TYR A 48 4.69 -13.41 13.28
CA TYR A 48 5.66 -13.61 12.22
C TYR A 48 5.85 -12.37 11.34
N VAL A 49 4.76 -11.77 10.85
CA VAL A 49 4.86 -10.57 9.99
C VAL A 49 5.39 -9.36 10.76
N ILE A 50 5.04 -9.20 12.04
CA ILE A 50 5.63 -8.16 12.89
C ILE A 50 7.13 -8.41 13.10
N ALA A 51 7.51 -9.63 13.46
CA ALA A 51 8.91 -9.97 13.70
C ALA A 51 9.76 -9.79 12.44
N GLU A 52 9.22 -10.15 11.27
CA GLU A 52 9.84 -9.89 9.97
C GLU A 52 9.99 -8.39 9.71
N ARG A 53 8.98 -7.58 10.02
CA ARG A 53 9.03 -6.11 9.83
C ARG A 53 10.04 -5.42 10.75
N PHE A 54 10.29 -5.96 11.94
CA PHE A 54 11.23 -5.39 12.91
C PHE A 54 12.53 -6.18 13.03
N SER A 55 12.85 -7.06 12.07
CA SER A 55 13.98 -7.98 12.13
C SER A 55 15.36 -7.31 12.22
N ASP A 56 15.46 -6.03 11.86
CA ASP A 56 16.69 -5.25 11.94
C ASP A 56 17.15 -4.97 13.38
N SER A 57 16.24 -5.15 14.34
CA SER A 57 16.47 -5.08 15.79
C SER A 57 16.08 -6.41 16.41
N SER A 58 16.73 -6.86 17.48
CA SER A 58 16.41 -8.16 18.06
C SER A 58 14.88 -8.26 18.27
N PRO A 59 14.16 -9.22 17.65
CA PRO A 59 12.71 -9.14 17.50
C PRO A 59 11.98 -9.04 18.84
N ALA A 60 12.54 -9.69 19.86
CA ALA A 60 12.04 -9.67 21.22
C ALA A 60 12.18 -8.29 21.87
N GLU A 61 13.35 -7.65 21.76
CA GLU A 61 13.56 -6.32 22.35
C GLU A 61 12.76 -5.24 21.61
N GLY A 62 12.66 -5.35 20.28
CA GLY A 62 11.86 -4.43 19.47
C GLY A 62 10.40 -4.42 19.91
N ILE A 63 9.75 -5.58 19.92
CA ILE A 63 8.33 -5.69 20.29
C ILE A 63 8.10 -5.26 21.75
N GLN A 64 9.01 -5.62 22.66
CA GLN A 64 8.92 -5.21 24.06
C GLN A 64 9.05 -3.68 24.23
N ALA A 65 9.99 -3.06 23.51
CA ALA A 65 10.18 -1.60 23.53
C ALA A 65 8.96 -0.87 22.93
N LEU A 66 8.35 -1.40 21.86
CA LEU A 66 7.11 -0.87 21.31
C LEU A 66 5.97 -0.96 22.34
N GLY A 67 5.83 -2.09 23.04
CA GLY A 67 4.84 -2.27 24.11
C GLY A 67 4.99 -1.25 25.24
N GLN A 68 6.21 -0.98 25.68
CA GLN A 68 6.48 -0.01 26.76
C GLN A 68 6.13 1.44 26.40
N SER A 69 6.23 1.80 25.11
CA SER A 69 5.96 3.16 24.63
C SER A 69 4.50 3.42 24.24
N ILE A 70 3.63 2.41 24.29
CA ILE A 70 2.28 2.49 23.73
C ILE A 70 1.45 3.61 24.33
N GLY A 71 1.49 3.79 25.65
CA GLY A 71 0.73 4.84 26.33
C GLY A 71 1.14 6.25 25.87
N MET A 72 2.45 6.48 25.72
CA MET A 72 2.97 7.76 25.22
C MET A 72 2.57 8.00 23.77
N ARG A 73 2.59 6.96 22.92
CA ARG A 73 2.18 7.10 21.51
C ARG A 73 0.71 7.44 21.37
N TRP A 74 -0.16 6.77 22.12
CA TRP A 74 -1.60 7.07 22.15
C TRP A 74 -1.87 8.47 22.68
N LEU A 75 -1.16 8.91 23.72
CA LEU A 75 -1.26 10.27 24.24
C LEU A 75 -0.88 11.31 23.16
N LEU A 76 0.26 11.13 22.49
CA LEU A 76 0.71 12.01 21.41
C LEU A 76 -0.26 12.00 20.21
N PHE A 77 -0.84 10.84 19.90
CA PHE A 77 -1.86 10.73 18.85
C PHE A 77 -3.12 11.52 19.20
N ILE A 78 -3.61 11.39 20.44
CA ILE A 78 -4.78 12.10 20.96
C ILE A 78 -4.54 13.62 20.97
N LEU A 79 -3.33 14.07 21.32
CA LEU A 79 -3.01 15.49 21.39
C LEU A 79 -2.72 16.14 20.03
N GLY A 80 -2.30 15.37 19.01
CA GLY A 80 -1.91 15.91 17.71
C GLY A 80 -2.81 15.45 16.55
N PRO A 81 -2.52 14.31 15.91
CA PRO A 81 -3.25 13.83 14.72
C PRO A 81 -4.77 13.67 14.90
N LEU A 82 -5.24 13.24 16.08
CA LEU A 82 -6.66 12.93 16.29
C LEU A 82 -7.57 14.17 16.15
N PRO A 83 -7.30 15.32 16.80
CA PRO A 83 -8.01 16.57 16.56
C PRO A 83 -8.10 16.96 15.08
N GLN A 84 -6.99 16.82 14.34
CA GLN A 84 -6.95 17.13 12.91
C GLN A 84 -7.80 16.16 12.08
N ALA A 85 -7.79 14.88 12.43
CA ALA A 85 -8.63 13.87 11.81
C ALA A 85 -10.12 14.12 12.05
N ILE A 86 -10.50 14.50 13.28
CA ILE A 86 -11.88 14.87 13.65
C ILE A 86 -12.34 16.10 12.87
N ARG A 87 -11.49 17.13 12.80
CA ARG A 87 -11.73 18.33 11.98
C ARG A 87 -11.93 17.97 10.51
N LEU A 88 -11.04 17.13 9.96
CA LEU A 88 -11.13 16.68 8.58
C LEU A 88 -12.40 15.87 8.30
N ALA A 89 -12.83 15.03 9.26
CA ALA A 89 -14.09 14.30 9.20
C ALA A 89 -15.30 15.22 9.09
N GLY A 90 -15.24 16.36 9.80
CA GLY A 90 -16.32 17.36 9.86
C GLY A 90 -16.56 18.12 8.56
N PHE A 91 -15.54 18.31 7.71
CA PHE A 91 -15.71 19.00 6.44
C PHE A 91 -16.67 18.26 5.49
N GLN A 92 -17.55 18.99 4.81
CA GLN A 92 -18.42 18.40 3.78
C GLN A 92 -17.78 18.51 2.39
N ALA A 93 -18.20 17.63 1.47
CA ALA A 93 -17.78 17.58 0.06
C ALA A 93 -16.28 17.42 -0.26
N VAL A 94 -15.40 17.20 0.73
CA VAL A 94 -13.95 16.99 0.51
C VAL A 94 -13.54 15.52 0.57
N PHE A 95 -14.14 14.67 -0.29
CA PHE A 95 -13.87 13.22 -0.29
C PHE A 95 -12.38 12.89 -0.37
N TRP A 96 -11.66 13.53 -1.30
CA TRP A 96 -10.24 13.23 -1.53
C TRP A 96 -9.34 13.76 -0.41
N SER A 97 -9.60 14.97 0.10
CA SER A 97 -8.86 15.46 1.26
C SER A 97 -9.07 14.56 2.47
N LYS A 98 -10.30 14.07 2.69
CA LYS A 98 -10.59 13.04 3.70
C LYS A 98 -9.80 11.78 3.43
N LEU A 99 -9.83 11.24 2.21
CA LEU A 99 -9.09 10.04 1.85
C LEU A 99 -7.59 10.20 2.15
N PHE A 100 -6.96 11.30 1.72
CA PHE A 100 -5.54 11.55 1.97
C PHE A 100 -5.22 11.80 3.45
N GLY A 101 -6.05 12.54 4.20
CA GLY A 101 -5.78 12.72 5.63
C GLY A 101 -5.99 11.43 6.43
N PHE A 102 -7.04 10.67 6.12
CA PHE A 102 -7.29 9.37 6.76
C PHE A 102 -6.30 8.28 6.33
N SER A 103 -5.65 8.44 5.18
CA SER A 103 -4.60 7.51 4.73
C SER A 103 -3.36 7.48 5.64
N PHE A 104 -3.18 8.46 6.53
CA PHE A 104 -2.18 8.39 7.61
C PHE A 104 -2.77 7.80 8.89
N VAL A 105 -4.00 8.19 9.23
CA VAL A 105 -4.68 7.82 10.48
C VAL A 105 -5.02 6.33 10.49
N ILE A 106 -5.55 5.80 9.40
CA ILE A 106 -6.00 4.40 9.30
C ILE A 106 -4.80 3.44 9.45
N PRO A 107 -3.71 3.55 8.66
CA PRO A 107 -2.54 2.68 8.85
C PRO A 107 -1.97 2.75 10.26
N TRP A 108 -1.91 3.94 10.86
CA TRP A 108 -1.46 4.09 12.25
C TRP A 108 -2.37 3.32 13.22
N LEU A 109 -3.69 3.51 13.14
CA LEU A 109 -4.66 2.81 13.99
C LEU A 109 -4.60 1.29 13.81
N VAL A 110 -4.46 0.83 12.57
CA VAL A 110 -4.33 -0.60 12.27
C VAL A 110 -3.03 -1.12 12.91
N MET A 111 -1.88 -0.49 12.69
CA MET A 111 -0.61 -0.91 13.28
C MET A 111 -0.62 -0.88 14.82
N GLU A 112 -1.22 0.13 15.44
CA GLU A 112 -1.37 0.22 16.89
C GLU A 112 -2.28 -0.87 17.45
N GLY A 113 -3.44 -1.09 16.82
CA GLY A 113 -4.37 -2.16 17.20
C GLY A 113 -3.70 -3.53 17.09
N LEU A 114 -2.89 -3.71 16.05
CA LEU A 114 -2.05 -4.87 15.84
C LEU A 114 -1.01 -5.03 16.98
N ILE A 115 -0.27 -3.98 17.34
CA ILE A 115 0.71 -4.04 18.44
C ILE A 115 0.02 -4.34 19.79
N LEU A 116 -1.16 -3.77 20.05
CA LEU A 116 -1.96 -4.08 21.25
C LEU A 116 -2.33 -5.55 21.32
N VAL A 117 -2.72 -6.13 20.18
CA VAL A 117 -3.04 -7.56 20.07
C VAL A 117 -1.78 -8.39 20.31
N ALA A 118 -0.64 -8.04 19.70
CA ALA A 118 0.64 -8.74 19.92
C ALA A 118 1.10 -8.70 21.38
N GLY A 119 1.06 -7.53 22.02
CA GLY A 119 1.59 -7.33 23.37
C GLY A 119 0.82 -8.04 24.48
N ARG A 120 -0.42 -8.49 24.21
CA ARG A 120 -1.19 -9.32 25.14
C ARG A 120 -0.85 -10.80 25.07
N PHE A 121 -0.02 -11.23 24.12
CA PHE A 121 0.38 -12.61 24.01
C PHE A 121 1.76 -12.80 24.63
N ASP A 122 1.80 -13.51 25.75
CA ASP A 122 3.04 -14.02 26.30
C ASP A 122 3.66 -14.95 25.27
N ILE A 123 4.78 -14.52 24.67
CA ILE A 123 5.62 -15.39 23.85
C ILE A 123 6.10 -16.49 24.79
N PRO A 124 5.78 -17.78 24.53
CA PRO A 124 6.29 -18.86 25.37
C PRO A 124 7.81 -18.79 25.36
N ARG A 125 8.41 -18.36 26.48
CA ARG A 125 9.87 -18.24 26.65
C ARG A 125 10.60 -19.59 26.58
N ASN A 126 9.86 -20.69 26.54
CA ASN A 126 10.38 -22.03 26.78
C ASN A 126 10.74 -22.82 25.51
N THR A 127 10.84 -22.19 24.34
CA THR A 127 11.51 -22.85 23.18
C THR A 127 13.02 -22.62 23.25
N GLU A 128 13.62 -22.86 24.42
CA GLU A 128 15.05 -23.09 24.49
C GLU A 128 15.33 -24.44 23.81
N THR A 129 16.03 -24.37 22.67
CA THR A 129 17.06 -25.34 22.28
C THR A 129 16.67 -26.80 22.00
N THR A 130 15.50 -27.10 21.45
CA THR A 130 15.48 -28.21 20.47
C THR A 130 16.07 -27.70 19.17
N ASN A 131 17.31 -28.11 18.88
CA ASN A 131 18.05 -27.93 17.63
C ASN A 131 17.34 -28.57 16.42
N GLU A 132 16.02 -28.41 16.28
CA GLU A 132 15.38 -28.49 14.98
C GLU A 132 15.87 -27.27 14.21
N SER A 133 16.98 -27.49 13.51
CA SER A 133 17.34 -26.86 12.26
C SER A 133 16.08 -26.84 11.39
N ARG A 134 15.21 -25.84 11.60
CA ARG A 134 14.15 -25.51 10.65
C ARG A 134 14.88 -25.15 9.39
N ASP A 135 14.84 -26.10 8.46
CA ASP A 135 15.54 -26.01 7.20
C ASP A 135 15.14 -24.68 6.54
N PRO A 136 16.09 -23.74 6.31
CA PRO A 136 15.79 -22.46 5.67
C PRO A 136 15.12 -22.64 4.30
N TYR A 137 15.23 -23.83 3.71
CA TYR A 137 14.56 -24.26 2.49
C TYR A 137 13.02 -24.26 2.56
N ASP A 138 12.41 -24.44 3.73
CA ASP A 138 10.94 -24.50 3.84
C ASP A 138 10.29 -23.11 3.80
N LEU A 139 11.03 -22.05 4.18
CA LEU A 139 10.62 -20.67 3.92
C LEU A 139 10.65 -20.35 2.42
N GLN A 140 11.63 -20.90 1.71
CA GLN A 140 11.91 -20.61 0.30
C GLN A 140 10.82 -21.12 -0.65
N THR A 141 10.22 -22.29 -0.36
CA THR A 141 9.10 -22.83 -1.17
C THR A 141 7.82 -22.00 -1.01
N SER A 142 7.62 -21.39 0.16
CA SER A 142 6.46 -20.52 0.43
C SER A 142 6.53 -19.18 -0.31
N PHE A 143 7.73 -18.59 -0.47
CA PHE A 143 7.93 -17.39 -1.29
C PHE A 143 7.74 -17.65 -2.79
N ARG A 144 8.13 -18.84 -3.29
CA ARG A 144 7.96 -19.18 -4.70
C ARG A 144 6.48 -19.33 -5.10
N ARG A 145 5.63 -19.83 -4.20
CA ARG A 145 4.16 -19.87 -4.40
C ARG A 145 3.51 -18.50 -4.35
N GLN A 146 4.12 -17.54 -3.65
CA GLN A 146 3.59 -16.19 -3.54
C GLN A 146 3.58 -15.45 -4.89
N GLY A 147 4.54 -15.75 -5.78
CA GLY A 147 4.56 -15.20 -7.14
C GLY A 147 3.36 -15.60 -8.02
N GLU A 148 2.71 -16.75 -7.77
CA GLU A 148 1.52 -17.18 -8.53
C GLU A 148 0.24 -16.50 -8.03
N VAL A 149 0.11 -16.31 -6.71
CA VAL A 149 -1.02 -15.58 -6.11
C VAL A 149 -0.95 -14.10 -6.50
N ASP A 150 0.26 -13.54 -6.56
CA ASP A 150 0.51 -12.20 -7.05
C ASP A 150 -0.01 -12.05 -8.50
N LEU A 151 0.21 -13.03 -9.40
CA LEU A 151 -0.25 -12.99 -10.82
C LEU A 151 -1.77 -12.86 -10.98
N ILE A 152 -2.56 -13.53 -10.14
CA ILE A 152 -4.03 -13.45 -10.22
C ILE A 152 -4.52 -12.08 -9.71
N VAL A 153 -3.89 -11.57 -8.65
CA VAL A 153 -4.11 -10.21 -8.14
C VAL A 153 -3.69 -9.18 -9.21
N TRP A 154 -2.61 -9.44 -9.95
CA TRP A 154 -2.12 -8.61 -11.07
C TRP A 154 -3.11 -8.53 -12.23
N ILE A 155 -3.66 -9.67 -12.66
CA ILE A 155 -4.63 -9.72 -13.77
C ILE A 155 -5.93 -9.01 -13.38
N SER A 156 -6.41 -9.23 -12.16
CA SER A 156 -7.66 -8.63 -11.66
C SER A 156 -7.55 -7.11 -11.45
N LEU A 157 -6.41 -6.61 -10.93
CA LEU A 157 -6.16 -5.17 -10.81
C LEU A 157 -5.93 -4.49 -12.16
N GLY A 158 -5.16 -5.09 -13.07
CA GLY A 158 -4.98 -4.58 -14.43
C GLY A 158 -6.29 -4.47 -15.21
N LEU A 159 -7.16 -5.47 -15.08
CA LEU A 159 -8.53 -5.45 -15.62
C LEU A 159 -9.36 -4.31 -15.02
N SER A 160 -9.30 -4.10 -13.70
CA SER A 160 -10.04 -3.02 -13.04
C SER A 160 -9.62 -1.63 -13.52
N LEU A 161 -8.31 -1.42 -13.75
CA LEU A 161 -7.75 -0.17 -14.24
C LEU A 161 -8.13 0.11 -15.70
N GLY A 162 -8.05 -0.92 -16.55
CA GLY A 162 -8.48 -0.85 -17.95
C GLY A 162 -9.97 -0.53 -18.07
N LEU A 163 -10.81 -1.05 -17.16
CA LEU A 163 -12.24 -0.75 -17.12
C LEU A 163 -12.51 0.73 -16.74
N VAL A 164 -11.75 1.30 -15.80
CA VAL A 164 -11.91 2.71 -15.40
C VAL A 164 -11.46 3.67 -16.51
N LEU A 165 -10.32 3.39 -17.14
CA LEU A 165 -9.82 4.15 -18.29
C LEU A 165 -10.77 4.05 -19.49
N GLY A 166 -11.25 2.85 -19.80
CA GLY A 166 -12.24 2.62 -20.84
C GLY A 166 -13.55 3.39 -20.56
N TYR A 167 -13.99 3.45 -19.30
CA TYR A 167 -15.17 4.23 -18.92
C TYR A 167 -14.99 5.73 -19.14
N ALA A 168 -13.81 6.28 -18.81
CA ALA A 168 -13.52 7.70 -19.04
C ALA A 168 -13.51 8.06 -20.54
N GLU A 169 -12.92 7.21 -21.38
CA GLU A 169 -12.97 7.39 -22.84
C GLU A 169 -14.39 7.24 -23.41
N MET A 170 -15.17 6.30 -22.89
CA MET A 170 -16.58 6.10 -23.30
C MET A 170 -17.42 7.37 -23.07
N VAL A 171 -17.22 8.08 -21.95
CA VAL A 171 -17.92 9.35 -21.67
C VAL A 171 -17.53 10.44 -22.67
N PHE A 172 -16.27 10.49 -23.10
CA PHE A 172 -15.79 11.44 -24.09
C PHE A 172 -16.34 11.12 -25.49
N ILE A 173 -16.27 9.86 -25.89
CA ILE A 173 -16.75 9.38 -27.19
C ILE A 173 -18.27 9.50 -27.29
N ALA A 174 -19.02 9.21 -26.22
CA ALA A 174 -20.47 9.36 -26.20
C ALA A 174 -20.93 10.78 -26.57
N LYS A 175 -20.18 11.83 -26.19
CA LYS A 175 -20.48 13.21 -26.59
C LYS A 175 -20.21 13.48 -28.08
N LEU A 176 -19.20 12.81 -28.65
CA LEU A 176 -18.86 12.92 -30.08
C LEU A 176 -19.83 12.12 -30.97
N MET A 177 -20.40 11.04 -30.44
CA MET A 177 -21.22 10.07 -31.18
C MET A 177 -22.64 10.55 -31.50
N MET A 178 -23.13 11.67 -30.93
CA MET A 178 -24.53 12.13 -31.10
C MET A 178 -24.97 12.41 -32.55
N VAL A 179 -24.04 12.40 -33.52
CA VAL A 179 -24.31 12.70 -34.94
C VAL A 179 -24.23 11.46 -35.85
N LEU A 180 -23.68 10.33 -35.37
CA LEU A 180 -23.42 9.13 -36.17
C LEU A 180 -24.58 8.13 -36.15
N ASN A 181 -24.69 7.31 -37.21
CA ASN A 181 -25.61 6.18 -37.26
C ASN A 181 -25.23 5.13 -36.18
N PRO A 182 -26.20 4.55 -35.43
CA PRO A 182 -25.93 3.67 -34.29
C PRO A 182 -25.04 2.46 -34.62
N PHE A 183 -25.12 1.93 -35.85
CA PHE A 183 -24.25 0.83 -36.27
C PHE A 183 -22.78 1.25 -36.35
N PHE A 184 -22.51 2.42 -36.94
CA PHE A 184 -21.16 2.98 -37.01
C PHE A 184 -20.64 3.37 -35.63
N GLN A 185 -21.51 3.80 -34.71
CA GLN A 185 -21.12 4.09 -33.34
C GLN A 185 -20.52 2.88 -32.62
N ILE A 186 -21.15 1.70 -32.74
CA ILE A 186 -20.66 0.48 -32.08
C ILE A 186 -19.29 0.07 -32.62
N ILE A 187 -19.09 0.13 -33.94
CA ILE A 187 -17.82 -0.23 -34.58
C ILE A 187 -16.71 0.73 -34.14
N VAL A 188 -16.96 2.04 -34.23
CA VAL A 188 -15.97 3.06 -33.84
C VAL A 188 -15.61 2.94 -32.36
N MET A 189 -16.60 2.71 -31.49
CA MET A 189 -16.39 2.51 -30.05
C MET A 189 -15.56 1.24 -29.77
N SER A 190 -15.85 0.14 -30.47
CA SER A 190 -15.10 -1.10 -30.29
C SER A 190 -13.65 -0.95 -30.75
N LEU A 191 -13.42 -0.32 -31.90
CA LEU A 191 -12.08 -0.05 -32.42
C LEU A 191 -11.29 0.91 -31.54
N SER A 192 -11.94 1.97 -31.03
CA SER A 192 -11.29 2.92 -30.11
C SER A 192 -10.91 2.23 -28.81
N CYS A 193 -11.78 1.40 -28.23
CA CYS A 193 -11.45 0.64 -27.02
C CYS A 193 -10.26 -0.30 -27.23
N VAL A 194 -10.21 -1.03 -28.36
CA VAL A 194 -9.05 -1.90 -28.68
C VAL A 194 -7.78 -1.08 -28.83
N PHE A 195 -7.85 0.03 -29.57
CA PHE A 195 -6.70 0.92 -29.76
C PHE A 195 -6.20 1.49 -28.43
N ALA A 196 -7.10 1.97 -27.57
CA ALA A 196 -6.78 2.49 -26.25
C ALA A 196 -6.09 1.44 -25.36
N VAL A 197 -6.58 0.20 -25.38
CA VAL A 197 -5.93 -0.91 -24.66
C VAL A 197 -4.53 -1.17 -25.19
N ILE A 198 -4.33 -1.21 -26.51
CA ILE A 198 -2.99 -1.40 -27.11
C ILE A 198 -2.04 -0.27 -26.69
N VAL A 199 -2.48 0.99 -26.84
CA VAL A 199 -1.69 2.16 -26.45
C VAL A 199 -1.35 2.11 -24.97
N MET A 200 -2.31 1.76 -24.11
CA MET A 200 -2.10 1.62 -22.67
C MET A 200 -1.05 0.55 -22.34
N VAL A 201 -1.14 -0.63 -22.97
CA VAL A 201 -0.16 -1.71 -22.76
C VAL A 201 1.24 -1.29 -23.20
N VAL A 202 1.36 -0.63 -24.36
CA VAL A 202 2.66 -0.12 -24.85
C VAL A 202 3.23 0.93 -23.91
N LEU A 203 2.42 1.90 -23.46
CA LEU A 203 2.86 2.94 -22.52
C LEU A 203 3.28 2.37 -21.17
N LEU A 204 2.54 1.39 -20.64
CA LEU A 204 2.90 0.68 -19.40
C LEU A 204 4.21 -0.10 -19.55
N GLY A 205 4.42 -0.76 -20.70
CA GLY A 205 5.66 -1.45 -21.01
C GLY A 205 6.87 -0.52 -21.07
N LEU A 206 6.72 0.63 -21.72
CA LEU A 206 7.77 1.66 -21.77
C LEU A 206 8.07 2.26 -20.39
N LEU A 207 7.04 2.53 -19.59
CA LEU A 207 7.18 3.02 -18.22
C LEU A 207 7.89 1.99 -17.34
N PHE A 208 7.51 0.72 -17.44
CA PHE A 208 8.16 -0.38 -16.74
C PHE A 208 9.64 -0.48 -17.10
N TRP A 209 9.96 -0.54 -18.39
CA TRP A 209 11.33 -0.60 -18.88
C TRP A 209 12.17 0.60 -18.40
N GLY A 210 11.61 1.81 -18.49
CA GLY A 210 12.26 3.04 -18.06
C GLY A 210 12.58 3.05 -16.58
N LEU A 211 11.61 2.71 -15.73
CA LEU A 211 11.81 2.65 -14.28
C LEU A 211 12.72 1.49 -13.88
N TYR A 212 12.60 0.32 -14.50
CA TYR A 212 13.52 -0.81 -14.27
C TYR A 212 14.96 -0.38 -14.51
N THR A 213 15.24 0.17 -15.70
CA THR A 213 16.57 0.67 -16.08
C THR A 213 17.05 1.75 -15.11
N PHE A 214 16.16 2.65 -14.68
CA PHE A 214 16.50 3.70 -13.72
C PHE A 214 16.89 3.14 -12.35
N PHE A 215 16.09 2.22 -11.79
CA PHE A 215 16.36 1.61 -10.49
C PHE A 215 17.56 0.66 -10.50
N SER A 216 17.80 -0.05 -11.61
CA SER A 216 19.02 -0.85 -11.78
C SER A 216 20.28 0.03 -11.81
N ARG A 217 20.18 1.28 -12.28
CA ARG A 217 21.30 2.26 -12.23
C ARG A 217 21.42 2.96 -10.88
N HIS A 218 20.31 3.17 -10.17
CA HIS A 218 20.24 3.90 -8.90
C HIS A 218 19.76 3.00 -7.76
N LEU A 219 20.51 1.93 -7.50
CA LEU A 219 20.15 0.90 -6.51
C LEU A 219 19.82 1.45 -5.12
N TRP A 220 20.53 2.49 -4.68
CA TRP A 220 20.28 3.14 -3.38
C TRP A 220 18.85 3.69 -3.25
N LEU A 221 18.28 4.21 -4.35
CA LEU A 221 16.91 4.74 -4.38
C LEU A 221 15.91 3.58 -4.38
N GLY A 222 16.25 2.50 -5.10
CA GLY A 222 15.50 1.25 -5.07
C GLY A 222 15.41 0.65 -3.67
N THR A 223 16.52 0.66 -2.91
CA THR A 223 16.55 0.14 -1.53
C THR A 223 15.66 0.97 -0.62
N ASN A 224 15.72 2.29 -0.72
CA ASN A 224 14.88 3.19 0.09
C ASN A 224 13.38 3.07 -0.22
N LEU A 225 13.04 2.70 -1.45
CA LEU A 225 11.65 2.46 -1.88
C LEU A 225 11.23 0.99 -1.76
N LEU A 226 12.07 0.12 -1.18
CA LEU A 226 11.85 -1.32 -1.06
C LEU A 226 11.58 -2.00 -2.42
N LEU A 227 12.17 -1.47 -3.48
CA LEU A 227 12.08 -2.01 -4.85
C LEU A 227 13.23 -2.95 -5.16
N THR A 228 14.31 -2.91 -4.39
CA THR A 228 15.45 -3.81 -4.55
C THR A 228 15.49 -4.78 -3.38
N ALA A 229 15.85 -6.01 -3.67
CA ALA A 229 16.16 -7.00 -2.67
C ALA A 229 17.45 -7.70 -3.01
N ARG A 230 18.14 -8.18 -1.98
CA ARG A 230 19.33 -8.98 -2.16
C ARG A 230 18.90 -10.38 -2.56
N ASP A 231 19.37 -10.85 -3.70
CA ASP A 231 19.24 -12.24 -4.07
C ASP A 231 20.23 -13.07 -3.24
N GLU A 232 19.72 -14.06 -2.51
CA GLU A 232 20.50 -14.90 -1.59
C GLU A 232 21.61 -15.67 -2.30
N TYR A 233 21.41 -16.02 -3.57
CA TYR A 233 22.37 -16.83 -4.33
C TYR A 233 23.51 -16.01 -4.91
N SER A 234 23.20 -14.84 -5.46
CA SER A 234 24.18 -14.02 -6.16
C SER A 234 24.86 -13.00 -5.25
N ASN A 235 24.31 -12.72 -4.06
CA ASN A 235 24.65 -11.57 -3.21
C ASN A 235 24.50 -10.21 -3.91
N ILE A 236 23.98 -10.20 -5.14
CA ILE A 236 23.75 -9.02 -5.96
C ILE A 236 22.39 -8.45 -5.55
N LEU A 237 22.36 -7.12 -5.42
CA LEU A 237 21.12 -6.39 -5.19
C LEU A 237 20.43 -6.20 -6.54
N ASP A 238 19.26 -6.78 -6.72
CA ASP A 238 18.49 -6.66 -7.97
C ASP A 238 17.13 -6.02 -7.72
N VAL A 239 16.56 -5.42 -8.77
CA VAL A 239 15.25 -4.80 -8.73
C VAL A 239 14.18 -5.89 -8.73
N GLN A 240 13.38 -5.94 -7.67
CA GLN A 240 12.23 -6.81 -7.61
C GLN A 240 11.16 -6.34 -8.60
N VAL A 241 10.99 -7.10 -9.69
CA VAL A 241 10.00 -6.86 -10.74
C VAL A 241 8.60 -6.66 -10.15
N THR A 242 8.22 -7.45 -9.15
CA THR A 242 6.93 -7.36 -8.46
C THR A 242 6.73 -6.00 -7.78
N ALA A 243 7.71 -5.55 -6.99
CA ALA A 243 7.66 -4.27 -6.28
C ALA A 243 7.64 -3.08 -7.25
N LEU A 244 8.45 -3.15 -8.31
CA LEU A 244 8.46 -2.14 -9.38
C LEU A 244 7.10 -2.02 -10.08
N THR A 245 6.49 -3.17 -10.37
CA THR A 245 5.14 -3.21 -10.96
C THR A 245 4.13 -2.57 -10.00
N MET A 246 4.21 -2.84 -8.70
CA MET A 246 3.29 -2.26 -7.70
C MET A 246 3.40 -0.74 -7.66
N LEU A 247 4.64 -0.23 -7.74
CA LEU A 247 4.89 1.20 -7.81
C LEU A 247 4.24 1.84 -9.04
N ILE A 248 4.40 1.22 -10.22
CA ILE A 248 3.80 1.72 -11.46
C ILE A 248 2.27 1.78 -11.34
N PHE A 249 1.65 0.70 -10.85
CA PHE A 249 0.21 0.68 -10.66
C PHE A 249 -0.25 1.73 -9.65
N CYS A 250 0.48 1.92 -8.55
CA CYS A 250 0.17 2.97 -7.59
C CYS A 250 0.25 4.35 -8.25
N MET A 251 1.29 4.61 -9.06
CA MET A 251 1.46 5.88 -9.76
C MET A 251 0.36 6.14 -10.78
N VAL A 252 0.00 5.13 -11.59
CA VAL A 252 -1.09 5.27 -12.58
C VAL A 252 -2.43 5.49 -11.90
N ASN A 253 -2.77 4.69 -10.88
CA ASN A 253 -4.00 4.88 -10.11
C ASN A 253 -4.03 6.27 -9.47
N PHE A 254 -2.93 6.72 -8.87
CA PHE A 254 -2.85 8.04 -8.28
C PHE A 254 -3.07 9.15 -9.31
N CYS A 255 -2.42 9.06 -10.48
CA CYS A 255 -2.63 10.00 -11.58
C CYS A 255 -4.08 10.03 -12.03
N LEU A 256 -4.75 8.87 -12.11
CA LEU A 256 -6.17 8.79 -12.45
C LEU A 256 -7.09 9.36 -11.37
N CYS A 257 -6.76 9.15 -10.10
CA CYS A 257 -7.46 9.78 -8.98
C CYS A 257 -7.32 11.31 -9.06
N VAL A 258 -6.12 11.83 -9.28
CA VAL A 258 -5.86 13.27 -9.44
C VAL A 258 -6.58 13.83 -10.67
N TYR A 259 -6.54 13.11 -11.79
CA TYR A 259 -7.25 13.50 -13.00
C TYR A 259 -8.77 13.53 -12.77
N GLY A 260 -9.35 12.44 -12.26
CA GLY A 260 -10.78 12.37 -11.94
C GLY A 260 -11.19 13.42 -10.92
N TYR A 261 -10.34 13.74 -9.94
CA TYR A 261 -10.60 14.80 -8.99
C TYR A 261 -10.83 16.15 -9.68
N GLY A 262 -10.01 16.52 -10.67
CA GLY A 262 -10.19 17.77 -11.41
C GLY A 262 -11.55 17.90 -12.11
N TRP A 263 -12.20 16.78 -12.45
CA TRP A 263 -13.49 16.77 -13.14
C TRP A 263 -14.69 16.73 -12.19
N TYR A 264 -14.57 16.00 -11.08
CA TYR A 264 -15.68 15.77 -10.15
C TYR A 264 -15.63 16.64 -8.90
N TYR A 265 -14.54 17.37 -8.68
CA TYR A 265 -14.43 18.26 -7.53
C TYR A 265 -15.32 19.49 -7.71
N ASP A 266 -16.33 19.60 -6.85
CA ASP A 266 -17.14 20.81 -6.72
C ASP A 266 -16.59 21.67 -5.57
N PRO A 267 -15.97 22.83 -5.87
CA PRO A 267 -15.45 23.71 -4.83
C PRO A 267 -16.56 24.34 -3.99
N THR A 268 -17.79 24.46 -4.51
CA THR A 268 -18.89 25.17 -3.84
C THR A 268 -19.51 24.38 -2.69
N GLY A 269 -19.33 23.05 -2.68
CA GLY A 269 -19.82 22.17 -1.61
C GLY A 269 -18.95 22.14 -0.35
N THR A 270 -17.79 22.82 -0.34
CA THR A 270 -16.84 22.75 0.78
C THR A 270 -17.26 23.67 1.94
N LEU A 271 -18.22 23.19 2.74
CA LEU A 271 -18.64 23.86 3.97
C LEU A 271 -17.74 23.44 5.13
N ASN A 272 -17.13 24.45 5.77
CA ASN A 272 -16.49 24.28 7.07
C ASN A 272 -17.53 24.46 8.19
N PRO A 273 -17.92 23.40 8.92
CA PRO A 273 -18.85 23.56 10.03
C PRO A 273 -18.24 24.46 11.11
N GLY A 274 -19.02 25.40 11.67
CA GLY A 274 -18.49 26.33 12.68
C GLY A 274 -17.88 25.66 13.92
N TRP A 275 -18.33 24.45 14.27
CA TRP A 275 -17.79 23.69 15.42
C TRP A 275 -16.35 23.21 15.23
N THR A 276 -15.86 23.10 14.00
CA THR A 276 -14.49 22.64 13.75
C THR A 276 -13.43 23.69 14.08
N GLY A 277 -13.83 24.96 14.25
CA GLY A 277 -12.95 26.07 14.61
C GLY A 277 -12.31 25.93 15.99
N VAL A 278 -12.83 25.04 16.85
CA VAL A 278 -12.23 24.75 18.17
C VAL A 278 -10.94 23.92 18.03
N PHE A 279 -10.72 23.27 16.88
CA PHE A 279 -9.55 22.43 16.59
C PHE A 279 -8.44 23.16 15.83
N GLY A 280 -8.47 24.50 15.76
CA GLY A 280 -7.37 25.31 15.23
C GLY A 280 -7.70 26.79 15.13
#